data_AF-A0A6J6Q152-F1
#
_entry.id   AF-A0A6J6Q152-F1
#
_cell.length_a   1.000
_cell.length_b   1.000
_cell.length_c   1.000
_cell.angle_alpha   90.00
_cell.angle_beta   90.00
_cell.angle_gamma   90.00
#
_symmetry.space_group_name_H-M   'P 1'
#
loop_
_entity.id
_entity.type
_entity.pdbx_description
1 polymer ?
#
loop_
_entity_poly.entity_id
_entity_poly.type
_entity_poly.pdbx_seq_one_letter_code
_entity_poly.pdbx_strand_id
1 'polypeptide(L)'
;MRPHADSESWFVLVNTPGTTFVDWSNQATVERYKNQIIDLIEERGITVRDRIDVCQVRTPADFERENRAPGGGIYGKAGNSRTAALSRTKNSTHIKGLYSVGGSVHPGGGLPMVGIGAEIVCKAIGPAS
;
A
#
# COMPACT_ATOMS: atom_id res chain seq x y z
N MET A 1 -3.65 -24.95 -8.11
CA MET A 1 -3.14 -24.98 -9.49
C MET A 1 -1.63 -24.81 -9.44
N ARG A 2 -0.85 -25.59 -10.19
CA ARG A 2 0.61 -25.40 -10.29
C ARG A 2 0.88 -24.68 -11.62
N PRO A 3 1.64 -23.56 -11.64
CA PRO A 3 1.97 -22.88 -12.89
C PRO A 3 2.78 -23.79 -13.82
N HIS A 4 2.54 -23.67 -15.12
CA HIS A 4 3.28 -24.36 -16.17
C HIS A 4 4.57 -23.58 -16.51
N ALA A 5 5.49 -24.19 -17.26
CA ALA A 5 6.76 -23.56 -17.65
C ALA A 5 6.56 -22.25 -18.43
N ASP A 6 5.45 -22.12 -19.17
CA ASP A 6 5.10 -20.95 -19.97
C ASP A 6 4.13 -19.99 -19.24
N SER A 7 3.90 -20.18 -17.94
CA SER A 7 3.06 -19.29 -17.14
C SER A 7 3.82 -18.02 -16.75
N GLU A 8 3.17 -16.88 -16.87
CA GLU A 8 3.70 -15.58 -16.43
C GLU A 8 2.96 -15.08 -15.17
N SER A 9 3.64 -14.29 -14.34
CA SER A 9 3.05 -13.65 -13.15
C SER A 9 3.13 -12.14 -13.29
N TRP A 10 1.96 -11.50 -13.46
CA TRP A 10 1.85 -10.07 -13.69
C TRP A 10 1.40 -9.35 -12.42
N PHE A 11 2.08 -8.26 -12.08
CA PHE A 11 1.67 -7.34 -11.03
C PHE A 11 1.33 -5.99 -11.67
N VAL A 12 0.05 -5.59 -11.56
CA VAL A 12 -0.46 -4.34 -12.15
C VAL A 12 -0.85 -3.40 -11.01
N LEU A 13 -0.11 -2.30 -10.87
CA LEU A 13 -0.38 -1.26 -9.88
C LEU A 13 -0.98 -0.03 -10.56
N VAL A 14 -2.13 0.41 -10.07
CA VAL A 14 -2.85 1.59 -10.59
C VAL A 14 -3.14 2.54 -9.44
N ASN A 15 -2.97 3.85 -9.68
CA ASN A 15 -3.37 4.87 -8.72
C ASN A 15 -4.90 4.98 -8.70
N THR A 16 -5.50 4.89 -7.51
CA THR A 16 -6.95 4.96 -7.33
C THR A 16 -7.33 5.99 -6.27
N PRO A 17 -8.56 6.52 -6.30
CA PRO A 17 -9.12 7.23 -5.15
C PRO A 17 -9.15 6.34 -3.90
N GLY A 18 -9.02 6.93 -2.72
CA GLY A 18 -9.15 6.23 -1.43
C GLY A 18 -10.59 5.83 -1.09
N THR A 19 -10.78 5.12 0.03
CA THR A 19 -12.07 4.58 0.49
C THR A 19 -13.12 5.64 0.84
N THR A 20 -12.71 6.90 1.01
CA THR A 20 -13.63 8.04 1.23
C THR A 20 -14.32 8.52 -0.04
N PHE A 21 -13.80 8.19 -1.22
CA PHE A 21 -14.30 8.68 -2.50
C PHE A 21 -15.02 7.61 -3.32
N VAL A 22 -14.60 6.35 -3.16
CA VAL A 22 -15.16 5.21 -3.87
C VAL A 22 -15.39 4.09 -2.86
N ASP A 23 -16.57 3.48 -2.93
CA ASP A 23 -16.88 2.28 -2.18
C ASP A 23 -16.19 1.06 -2.82
N TRP A 24 -14.96 0.81 -2.36
CA TRP A 24 -14.15 -0.33 -2.74
C TRP A 24 -14.59 -1.65 -2.09
N SER A 25 -15.57 -1.62 -1.16
CA SER A 25 -16.16 -2.84 -0.59
C SER A 25 -17.25 -3.44 -1.50
N ASN A 26 -17.75 -2.66 -2.46
CA ASN A 26 -18.72 -3.12 -3.44
C ASN A 26 -18.05 -3.93 -4.56
N GLN A 27 -18.35 -5.24 -4.59
CA GLN A 27 -17.78 -6.15 -5.58
C GLN A 27 -18.06 -5.75 -7.04
N ALA A 28 -19.22 -5.17 -7.34
CA ALA A 28 -19.54 -4.71 -8.69
C ALA A 28 -18.66 -3.53 -9.13
N THR A 29 -18.29 -2.64 -8.20
CA THR A 29 -17.32 -1.56 -8.46
C THR A 29 -15.94 -2.13 -8.75
N VAL A 30 -15.49 -3.10 -7.94
CA VAL A 30 -14.19 -3.76 -8.11
C VAL A 30 -14.12 -4.50 -9.45
N GLU A 31 -15.14 -5.28 -9.78
CA GLU A 31 -15.22 -6.03 -11.04
C GLU A 31 -15.25 -5.12 -12.27
N ARG A 32 -16.03 -4.02 -12.21
CA ARG A 32 -16.05 -3.02 -13.29
C ARG A 32 -14.67 -2.39 -13.50
N TYR A 33 -14.01 -1.99 -12.42
CA TYR A 33 -12.69 -1.34 -12.52
C TYR A 33 -11.59 -2.31 -12.97
N LYS A 34 -11.62 -3.56 -12.51
CA LYS A 34 -10.75 -4.65 -13.00
C LYS A 34 -10.90 -4.81 -14.51
N ASN A 35 -12.14 -4.90 -15.01
CA ASN A 35 -12.39 -5.06 -16.44
C ASN A 35 -11.92 -3.86 -17.25
N GLN A 36 -12.09 -2.63 -16.74
CA GLN A 36 -11.53 -1.43 -17.39
C GLN A 36 -10.01 -1.47 -17.52
N ILE A 37 -9.30 -1.98 -16.51
CA ILE A 37 -7.83 -2.14 -16.58
C ILE A 37 -7.47 -3.20 -17.63
N ILE A 38 -8.21 -4.32 -17.69
CA ILE A 38 -8.00 -5.36 -18.70
C ILE A 38 -8.25 -4.80 -20.10
N ASP A 39 -9.37 -4.11 -20.32
CA ASP A 39 -9.69 -3.46 -21.59
C ASP A 39 -8.57 -2.51 -22.03
N LEU A 40 -8.07 -1.68 -21.11
CA LEU A 40 -6.96 -0.76 -21.37
C LEU A 40 -5.65 -1.48 -21.74
N ILE A 41 -5.38 -2.67 -21.21
CA ILE A 41 -4.21 -3.48 -21.56
C ILE A 41 -4.38 -4.06 -22.97
N GLU A 42 -5.58 -4.56 -23.29
CA GLU A 42 -5.91 -5.13 -24.60
C GLU A 42 -5.92 -4.07 -25.71
N GLU A 43 -6.45 -2.88 -25.43
CA GLU A 43 -6.39 -1.70 -26.31
C GLU A 43 -4.95 -1.30 -26.67
N ARG A 44 -3.98 -1.60 -25.80
CA ARG A 44 -2.54 -1.36 -26.05
C ARG A 44 -1.87 -2.50 -26.84
N GLY A 45 -2.64 -3.46 -27.33
CA GLY A 45 -2.17 -4.56 -28.17
C GLY A 45 -1.69 -5.79 -27.42
N ILE A 46 -1.96 -5.89 -26.11
CA ILE A 46 -1.60 -7.05 -25.29
C ILE A 46 -2.87 -7.83 -24.98
N THR A 47 -3.13 -8.91 -25.71
CA THR A 47 -4.24 -9.83 -25.41
C THR A 47 -3.95 -10.56 -24.11
N VAL A 48 -4.75 -10.29 -23.07
CA VAL A 48 -4.54 -10.84 -21.72
C VAL A 48 -5.75 -11.58 -21.19
N ARG A 49 -6.98 -11.20 -21.60
CA ARG A 49 -8.21 -11.73 -21.00
C ARG A 49 -8.31 -13.25 -21.08
N ASP A 50 -7.99 -13.79 -22.26
CA ASP A 50 -8.02 -15.23 -22.53
C ASP A 50 -6.83 -16.00 -21.93
N ARG A 51 -5.83 -15.28 -21.39
CA ARG A 51 -4.62 -15.84 -20.77
C ARG A 51 -4.67 -15.80 -19.24
N ILE A 52 -5.71 -15.23 -18.66
CA ILE A 52 -5.85 -15.11 -17.20
C ILE A 52 -6.39 -16.42 -16.63
N ASP A 53 -5.50 -17.21 -16.03
CA ASP A 53 -5.88 -18.39 -15.24
C ASP A 53 -6.38 -18.00 -13.84
N VAL A 54 -5.69 -17.04 -13.21
CA VAL A 54 -5.99 -16.54 -11.86
C VAL A 54 -5.82 -15.03 -11.84
N CYS A 55 -6.82 -14.32 -11.33
CA CYS A 55 -6.74 -12.88 -11.09
C CYS A 55 -7.15 -12.58 -9.65
N GLN A 56 -6.22 -12.02 -8.87
CA GLN A 56 -6.49 -11.53 -7.53
C GLN A 56 -6.42 -10.01 -7.53
N VAL A 57 -7.50 -9.37 -7.13
CA VAL A 57 -7.56 -7.92 -6.98
C VAL A 57 -7.35 -7.55 -5.52
N ARG A 58 -6.52 -6.53 -5.27
CA ARG A 58 -6.32 -5.93 -3.95
C ARG A 58 -6.70 -4.45 -4.03
N THR A 59 -7.75 -4.07 -3.31
CA THR A 59 -8.32 -2.72 -3.34
C THR A 59 -7.80 -1.86 -2.17
N PRO A 60 -8.04 -0.54 -2.20
CA PRO A 60 -7.81 0.32 -1.03
C PRO A 60 -8.54 -0.15 0.23
N ALA A 61 -9.76 -0.70 0.12
CA ALA A 61 -10.49 -1.25 1.27
C ALA A 61 -9.83 -2.52 1.83
N ASP A 62 -9.27 -3.38 0.97
CA ASP A 62 -8.49 -4.54 1.41
C ASP A 62 -7.23 -4.10 2.15
N PHE A 63 -6.52 -3.12 1.59
CA PHE A 63 -5.31 -2.58 2.19
C PHE A 63 -5.59 -1.93 3.55
N GLU A 64 -6.67 -1.14 3.66
CA GLU A 64 -7.11 -0.53 4.91
C GLU A 64 -7.40 -1.58 6.00
N ARG A 65 -8.12 -2.65 5.65
CA ARG A 65 -8.48 -3.74 6.56
C ARG A 65 -7.26 -4.55 7.00
N GLU A 66 -6.39 -4.91 6.07
CA GLU A 66 -5.24 -5.80 6.31
C GLU A 66 -4.09 -5.09 7.03
N ASN A 67 -3.87 -3.81 6.74
CA ASN A 67 -2.72 -3.05 7.24
C ASN A 67 -3.09 -1.96 8.26
N ARG A 68 -4.37 -1.87 8.65
CA ARG A 68 -4.89 -0.81 9.52
C ARG A 68 -4.49 0.58 9.02
N ALA A 69 -4.68 0.80 7.72
CA ALA A 69 -4.27 2.01 7.01
C ALA A 69 -5.50 2.86 6.64
N PRO A 70 -5.91 3.84 7.46
CA PRO A 70 -7.14 4.59 7.24
C PRO A 70 -7.17 5.27 5.86
N GLY A 71 -8.25 5.08 5.12
CA GLY A 71 -8.40 5.62 3.76
C GLY A 71 -7.80 4.77 2.65
N GLY A 72 -7.17 3.62 2.98
CA GLY A 72 -6.59 2.68 2.01
C GLY A 72 -5.31 3.17 1.31
N GLY A 73 -4.63 4.17 1.87
CA GLY A 73 -3.43 4.75 1.27
C GLY A 73 -2.14 3.99 1.61
N ILE A 74 -1.40 3.55 0.59
CA ILE A 74 -0.09 2.89 0.75
C ILE A 74 1.02 3.82 1.29
N TYR A 75 0.82 5.14 1.20
CA TYR A 75 1.75 6.16 1.69
C TYR A 75 1.20 6.97 2.89
N GLY A 76 0.17 6.47 3.56
CA GLY A 76 -0.56 7.20 4.60
C GLY A 76 -1.59 8.18 4.02
N LYS A 77 -2.11 9.10 4.84
CA LYS A 77 -3.09 10.11 4.39
C LYS A 77 -2.54 10.84 3.15
N ALA A 78 -3.33 10.89 2.08
CA ALA A 78 -3.07 11.67 0.88
C ALA A 78 -3.07 13.17 1.22
N GLY A 79 -1.98 13.65 1.81
CA GLY A 79 -1.72 15.06 1.96
C GLY A 79 -1.02 15.53 0.71
N ASN A 80 -1.74 16.15 -0.22
CA ASN A 80 -1.18 17.05 -1.25
C ASN A 80 -0.60 18.32 -0.61
N SER A 81 -0.04 18.21 0.59
CA SER A 81 0.58 19.31 1.32
C SER A 81 2.03 18.93 1.53
N ARG A 82 2.94 19.84 1.16
CA ARG A 82 4.39 19.78 1.42
C ARG A 82 4.72 19.55 2.91
N THR A 83 3.71 19.60 3.79
CA THR A 83 3.73 19.38 5.23
C THR A 83 3.25 18.00 5.71
N ALA A 84 2.78 17.10 4.82
CA ALA A 84 2.37 15.74 5.23
C ALA A 84 3.54 14.94 5.84
N ALA A 85 4.76 15.22 5.40
CA ALA A 85 5.98 14.73 6.00
C ALA A 85 6.27 15.31 7.40
N LEU A 86 5.80 16.53 7.67
CA LEU A 86 5.95 17.24 8.94
C LEU A 86 4.89 16.87 10.00
N SER A 87 3.80 16.21 9.60
CA SER A 87 2.74 15.72 10.50
C SER A 87 2.99 14.30 11.03
N ARG A 88 4.12 13.69 10.63
CA ARG A 88 4.47 12.33 11.05
C ARG A 88 4.80 12.30 12.54
N THR A 89 4.26 11.31 13.24
CA THR A 89 4.56 11.08 14.65
C THR A 89 6.07 10.94 14.84
N LYS A 90 6.62 11.57 15.89
CA LYS A 90 8.04 11.43 16.25
C LYS A 90 8.32 9.99 16.69
N ASN A 91 9.55 9.52 16.50
CA ASN A 91 9.96 8.20 16.99
C ASN A 91 9.95 8.10 18.52
N SER A 92 10.13 9.22 19.22
CA SER A 92 9.98 9.34 20.67
C SER A 92 8.56 9.81 21.05
N THR A 93 7.95 9.18 22.05
CA THR A 93 6.68 9.63 22.61
C THR A 93 6.88 10.38 23.94
N HIS A 94 5.81 10.96 24.48
CA HIS A 94 5.84 11.58 25.82
C HIS A 94 5.91 10.54 26.95
N ILE A 95 5.68 9.25 26.65
CA ILE A 95 5.76 8.17 27.62
C ILE A 95 7.18 7.60 27.59
N LYS A 96 7.86 7.63 28.73
CA LYS A 96 9.23 7.09 28.86
C LYS A 96 9.24 5.60 28.51
N GLY A 97 10.14 5.21 27.61
CA GLY A 97 10.28 3.82 27.15
C GLY A 97 9.32 3.40 26.04
N LEU A 98 8.41 4.28 25.59
CA LEU A 98 7.53 4.02 24.45
C LEU A 98 8.02 4.77 23.20
N TYR A 99 8.23 4.01 22.13
CA TYR A 99 8.72 4.50 20.84
C TYR A 99 7.78 4.09 19.71
N SER A 100 7.76 4.91 18.66
CA SER A 100 6.99 4.66 17.44
C SER A 100 7.93 4.37 16.29
N VAL A 101 7.61 3.36 15.46
CA VAL A 101 8.32 3.01 14.23
C VAL A 101 7.33 2.50 13.18
N GLY A 102 7.61 2.75 11.90
CA GLY A 102 6.79 2.29 10.78
C GLY A 102 6.56 3.38 9.74
N GLY A 103 5.89 3.02 8.63
CA GLY A 103 5.73 3.90 7.46
C GLY A 103 4.87 5.15 7.69
N SER A 104 4.13 5.21 8.81
CA SER A 104 3.34 6.36 9.25
C SER A 104 4.09 7.27 10.24
N VAL A 105 5.28 6.87 10.68
CA VAL A 105 6.13 7.55 11.67
C VAL A 105 7.29 8.25 10.94
N HIS A 106 7.92 9.24 11.57
CA HIS A 106 9.17 9.80 11.06
C HIS A 106 10.20 8.66 10.82
N PRO A 107 10.92 8.65 9.67
CA PRO A 107 10.98 9.68 8.64
C PRO A 107 9.94 9.54 7.50
N GLY A 108 9.22 8.42 7.38
CA GLY A 108 8.09 8.26 6.45
C GLY A 108 7.87 6.85 5.92
N GLY A 109 6.98 6.73 4.93
CA GLY A 109 6.63 5.47 4.27
C GLY A 109 7.65 5.03 3.21
N GLY A 110 7.65 3.74 2.90
CA GLY A 110 8.59 3.08 1.99
C GLY A 110 9.68 2.29 2.71
N LEU A 111 10.10 1.16 2.13
CA LEU A 111 11.07 0.23 2.74
C LEU A 111 12.35 0.91 3.27
N PRO A 112 12.99 1.83 2.53
CA PRO A 112 14.18 2.52 3.04
C PRO A 112 13.89 3.38 4.27
N MET A 113 12.74 4.06 4.28
CA MET A 113 12.37 5.01 5.34
C MET A 113 11.97 4.29 6.63
N VAL A 114 11.34 3.12 6.51
CA VAL A 114 11.08 2.24 7.66
C VAL A 114 12.39 1.75 8.28
N GLY A 115 13.38 1.38 7.46
CA GLY A 115 14.71 1.01 7.94
C GLY A 115 15.40 2.11 8.73
N ILE A 116 15.39 3.35 8.22
CA ILE A 116 15.95 4.52 8.93
C ILE A 116 15.18 4.79 10.23
N GLY A 117 13.85 4.69 10.21
CA GLY A 117 13.02 4.84 11.42
C GLY A 117 13.37 3.80 12.50
N ALA A 118 13.62 2.55 12.11
CA ALA A 118 14.06 1.50 13.01
C ALA A 118 15.45 1.82 13.62
N GLU A 119 16.40 2.28 12.80
CA GLU A 119 17.73 2.67 13.28
C GLU A 119 17.66 3.80 14.33
N ILE A 120 16.82 4.81 14.11
CA ILE A 120 16.60 5.91 15.06
C ILE A 120 16.08 5.38 16.40
N VAL A 121 15.09 4.49 16.37
CA VAL A 121 14.52 3.90 17.60
C VAL A 121 15.54 3.01 18.31
N CYS A 122 16.29 2.18 17.58
CA CYS A 122 17.34 1.34 18.17
C CYS A 122 18.42 2.17 18.87
N LYS A 123 18.88 3.27 18.26
CA LYS A 123 19.82 4.21 18.90
C LYS A 123 19.25 4.86 20.15
N ALA A 124 17.95 5.14 20.18
CA ALA A 124 17.28 5.77 21.32
C ALA A 124 17.00 4.79 22.48
N ILE A 125 16.86 3.49 22.19
CA ILE A 125 16.75 2.43 23.21
C ILE A 125 18.12 2.12 23.82
N GLY A 126 19.17 2.14 23.00
CA GLY A 126 20.52 1.74 23.41
C GLY A 126 20.74 0.22 23.32
N PRO A 127 21.96 -0.25 23.65
CA PRO A 127 22.29 -1.68 23.60
C PRO A 127 21.45 -2.48 24.60
N ALA A 128 21.14 -3.73 24.25
CA ALA A 128 20.54 -4.67 25.18
C ALA A 128 21.53 -4.96 26.31
N SER A 129 21.15 -4.64 27.53
CA SER A 129 21.85 -4.99 28.77
C SER A 129 21.46 -6.37 29.27
#